data_AF-A0A3D4QU53-F1
#
_entry.id   AF-A0A3D4QU53-F1
#
_cell.length_a   1.000
_cell.length_b   1.000
_cell.length_c   1.000
_cell.angle_alpha   90.00
_cell.angle_beta   90.00
_cell.angle_gamma   90.00
#
_symmetry.space_group_name_H-M   'P 1'
#
loop_
_entity.id
_entity.type
_entity.pdbx_description
1 polymer ?
#
loop_
_entity_poly.entity_id
_entity_poly.type
_entity_poly.pdbx_seq_one_letter_code
_entity_poly.pdbx_strand_id
1 'polypeptide(L)'
;MVKIKFRSILSIIISSALIICISGCDNNRTFSGSKTSNDNQFLMDFDVLNSTVNSKMFLSRGEKIETTIEIKKGVLDIIVKNENGTIAY
;
A
#
# COMPACT_ATOMS: atom_id res chain seq x y z
N MET A 1 -2.95 -44.01 26.09
CA MET A 1 -3.26 -42.79 26.88
C MET A 1 -1.97 -42.00 27.07
N VAL A 2 -1.74 -40.97 26.26
CA VAL A 2 -0.46 -40.22 26.26
C VAL A 2 -0.43 -39.25 27.44
N LYS A 3 0.50 -39.44 28.38
CA LYS A 3 0.73 -38.49 29.49
C LYS A 3 1.57 -37.31 28.96
N ILE A 4 0.89 -36.28 28.47
CA ILE A 4 1.55 -35.05 28.02
C ILE A 4 1.97 -34.26 29.26
N LYS A 5 3.28 -34.04 29.44
CA LYS A 5 3.83 -33.27 30.57
C LYS A 5 3.55 -31.78 30.38
N PHE A 6 3.18 -31.07 31.45
CA PHE A 6 2.86 -29.63 31.43
C PHE A 6 3.96 -28.76 30.77
N ARG A 7 5.23 -29.09 31.00
CA ARG A 7 6.38 -28.43 30.32
C ARG A 7 6.33 -28.57 28.79
N SER A 8 5.82 -29.69 28.30
CA SER A 8 5.64 -29.96 26.87
C SER A 8 4.50 -29.12 26.28
N ILE A 9 3.41 -28.93 27.04
CA ILE A 9 2.27 -28.09 26.64
C ILE A 9 2.70 -26.63 26.55
N LEU A 10 3.44 -26.14 27.56
CA LEU A 10 3.94 -24.78 27.58
C LEU A 10 4.89 -24.49 26.40
N SER A 11 5.76 -25.45 26.08
CA SER A 11 6.65 -25.32 24.92
C SER A 11 5.87 -25.23 23.61
N ILE A 12 4.80 -26.02 23.43
CA ILE A 12 3.95 -25.98 22.23
C ILE A 12 3.26 -24.62 22.09
N ILE A 13 2.75 -24.06 23.19
CA ILE A 13 2.09 -22.74 23.20
C ILE A 13 3.07 -21.62 22.82
N ILE A 14 4.30 -21.67 23.34
CA ILE A 14 5.33 -20.68 23.03
C ILE A 14 5.74 -20.78 21.55
N SER A 15 5.94 -22.00 21.05
CA SER A 15 6.27 -22.24 19.63
C SER A 15 5.15 -21.76 18.69
N SER A 16 3.88 -22.03 19.03
CA SER A 16 2.76 -21.61 18.21
C SER A 16 2.57 -20.09 18.22
N ALA A 17 2.78 -19.43 19.35
CA ALA A 17 2.77 -17.97 19.45
C ALA A 17 3.88 -17.33 18.58
N LEU A 18 5.09 -17.89 18.60
CA LEU A 18 6.20 -17.43 17.77
C LEU A 18 5.92 -17.57 16.26
N ILE A 19 5.29 -18.66 15.82
CA ILE A 19 4.93 -18.86 14.40
C ILE A 19 3.94 -17.80 13.92
N ILE A 20 2.96 -17.42 14.75
CA ILE A 20 1.97 -16.38 14.43
C ILE A 20 2.65 -14.99 14.33
N CYS A 21 3.71 -14.73 15.09
CA CYS A 21 4.44 -13.47 15.00
C CYS A 21 5.26 -13.31 13.71
N ILE A 22 5.61 -14.40 13.01
CA ILE A 22 6.50 -14.38 11.84
C ILE A 22 5.72 -14.22 10.51
N SER A 23 4.40 -14.49 10.49
CA SER A 23 3.57 -14.42 9.27
C SER A 23 3.30 -12.99 8.76
N GLY A 24 3.79 -11.95 9.45
CA GLY A 24 3.63 -10.54 9.06
C GLY A 24 4.68 -10.00 8.08
N CYS A 25 5.74 -10.76 7.76
CA CYS A 25 6.72 -10.35 6.75
C CYS A 25 6.19 -10.63 5.35
N ASP A 26 5.38 -9.69 4.85
CA ASP A 26 4.96 -9.67 3.45
C ASP A 26 6.18 -9.36 2.56
N ASN A 27 6.69 -10.41 1.92
CA ASN A 27 7.82 -10.35 1.00
C ASN A 27 7.38 -9.95 -0.42
N ASN A 28 6.07 -9.86 -0.67
CA ASN A 28 5.50 -9.56 -1.98
C ASN A 28 4.83 -8.18 -1.98
N ARG A 29 5.52 -7.19 -1.42
CA ARG A 29 4.99 -5.83 -1.30
C ARG A 29 4.80 -5.20 -2.68
N THR A 30 3.56 -4.86 -3.00
CA THR A 30 3.19 -4.16 -4.23
C THR A 30 3.35 -2.65 -4.11
N PHE A 31 3.32 -2.12 -2.89
CA PHE A 31 3.52 -0.73 -2.56
C PHE A 31 4.32 -0.59 -1.25
N SER A 32 5.27 0.36 -1.22
CA SER A 32 5.97 0.78 0.00
C SER A 32 6.19 2.28 -0.07
N GLY A 33 5.83 2.99 0.99
CA GLY A 33 5.95 4.44 1.07
C GLY A 33 4.78 5.09 1.80
N SER A 34 4.53 6.36 1.48
CA SER A 34 3.47 7.17 2.08
C SER A 34 2.51 7.71 1.02
N LYS A 35 1.24 7.86 1.41
CA LYS A 35 0.18 8.41 0.55
C LYS A 35 -0.72 9.30 1.39
N THR A 36 -0.95 10.51 0.91
CA THR A 36 -2.01 11.40 1.40
C THR A 36 -2.94 11.75 0.24
N SER A 37 -4.24 11.56 0.43
CA SER A 37 -5.25 11.84 -0.57
C SER A 37 -6.45 12.47 0.09
N ASN A 38 -6.89 13.62 -0.43
CA ASN A 38 -8.12 14.29 -0.03
C ASN A 38 -8.67 15.09 -1.23
N ASP A 39 -9.68 15.93 -0.97
CA ASP A 39 -10.38 16.68 -2.02
C ASP A 39 -9.52 17.80 -2.65
N ASN A 40 -8.34 18.10 -2.10
CA ASN A 40 -7.48 19.18 -2.55
C ASN A 40 -6.10 18.71 -3.03
N GLN A 41 -5.62 17.56 -2.58
CA GLN A 41 -4.28 17.09 -2.91
C GLN A 41 -4.18 15.56 -2.99
N PHE A 42 -3.29 15.13 -3.87
CA PHE A 42 -2.80 13.75 -3.94
C PHE A 42 -1.27 13.80 -3.86
N LEU A 43 -0.72 13.39 -2.71
CA LEU A 43 0.71 13.33 -2.44
C LEU A 43 1.11 11.87 -2.24
N MET A 44 2.18 11.44 -2.91
CA MET A 44 2.64 10.07 -2.84
C MET A 44 4.16 9.99 -2.95
N ASP A 45 4.76 9.42 -1.93
CA ASP A 45 6.17 9.03 -1.92
C ASP A 45 6.24 7.51 -1.91
N PHE A 46 7.09 6.92 -2.74
CA PHE A 46 7.21 5.46 -2.80
C PHE A 46 8.65 5.01 -3.05
N ASP A 47 8.99 3.89 -2.40
CA ASP A 47 10.19 3.10 -2.69
C ASP A 47 9.87 1.95 -3.65
N VAL A 48 8.63 1.41 -3.57
CA VAL A 48 8.14 0.31 -4.41
C VAL A 48 6.75 0.66 -4.91
N LEU A 49 6.54 0.54 -6.22
CA LEU A 49 5.24 0.71 -6.88
C LEU A 49 5.08 -0.30 -8.01
N ASN A 50 4.62 -1.51 -7.66
CA ASN A 50 4.38 -2.62 -8.59
C ASN A 50 2.88 -2.77 -8.93
N SER A 51 2.04 -1.82 -8.52
CA SER A 51 0.60 -1.83 -8.74
C SER A 51 0.09 -0.42 -9.02
N THR A 52 -1.07 -0.31 -9.67
CA THR A 52 -1.74 0.98 -9.88
C THR A 52 -2.33 1.52 -8.58
N VAL A 53 -1.95 2.75 -8.20
CA VAL A 53 -2.60 3.50 -7.11
C VAL A 53 -3.59 4.49 -7.71
N ASN A 54 -4.83 4.42 -7.26
CA ASN A 54 -5.89 5.32 -7.71
C ASN A 54 -6.25 6.30 -6.59
N SER A 55 -6.57 7.53 -6.99
CA SER A 55 -7.15 8.57 -6.15
C SER A 55 -8.25 9.29 -6.92
N LYS A 56 -9.21 9.86 -6.18
CA LYS A 56 -10.27 10.72 -6.70
C LYS A 56 -10.16 12.06 -5.99
N MET A 57 -10.32 13.13 -6.74
CA MET A 57 -10.33 14.51 -6.27
C MET A 57 -11.50 15.22 -6.93
N PHE A 58 -12.29 15.95 -6.15
CA PHE A 58 -13.40 16.73 -6.67
C PHE A 58 -12.89 18.08 -7.15
N LEU A 59 -13.20 18.42 -8.40
CA LEU A 59 -12.77 19.69 -9.00
C LEU A 59 -13.99 20.47 -9.47
N SER A 60 -14.04 21.73 -9.05
CA SER A 60 -14.98 22.71 -9.55
C SER A 60 -14.54 23.23 -10.93
N ARG A 61 -15.50 23.74 -11.69
CA ARG A 61 -15.24 24.27 -13.03
C ARG A 61 -14.23 25.42 -12.96
N GLY A 62 -13.15 25.30 -13.73
CA GLY A 62 -12.10 26.32 -13.82
C GLY A 62 -10.97 26.16 -12.80
N GLU A 63 -11.05 25.19 -11.89
CA GLU A 63 -9.92 24.81 -11.05
C GLU A 63 -8.81 24.17 -11.88
N LYS A 64 -7.58 24.34 -11.41
CA LYS A 64 -6.38 23.84 -12.07
C LYS A 64 -5.72 22.80 -11.18
N ILE A 65 -5.25 21.73 -11.80
CA ILE A 65 -4.41 20.74 -11.13
C ILE A 65 -2.96 21.12 -11.42
N GLU A 66 -2.19 21.32 -10.37
CA GLU A 66 -0.74 21.39 -10.46
C GLU A 66 -0.18 20.00 -10.16
N THR A 67 0.78 19.55 -10.97
CA THR A 67 1.35 18.20 -10.85
C THR A 67 2.86 18.28 -10.93
N THR A 68 3.52 17.72 -9.91
CA THR A 68 4.97 17.59 -9.83
C THR A 68 5.30 16.13 -9.67
N ILE A 69 6.13 15.60 -10.56
CA ILE A 69 6.52 14.19 -10.60
C ILE A 69 8.05 14.12 -10.65
N GLU A 70 8.64 13.47 -9.66
CA GLU A 70 10.07 13.18 -9.62
C GLU A 70 10.27 11.66 -9.58
N ILE A 71 10.83 11.10 -10.65
CA ILE A 71 11.12 9.67 -10.74
C ILE A 71 12.63 9.48 -10.69
N LYS A 72 13.12 8.91 -9.58
CA LYS A 72 14.55 8.61 -9.42
C LYS A 72 14.98 7.39 -10.23
N LYS A 73 14.11 6.38 -10.36
CA LYS A 73 14.38 5.11 -11.05
C LYS A 73 13.09 4.41 -11.46
N GLY A 74 13.15 3.66 -12.57
CA GLY A 74 12.03 2.87 -13.09
C GLY A 74 11.21 3.62 -14.14
N VAL A 75 10.04 3.08 -14.48
CA VAL A 75 9.08 3.68 -15.40
C VAL A 75 7.76 3.84 -14.66
N LEU A 76 7.17 5.02 -14.75
CA LEU A 76 5.89 5.35 -14.16
C LEU A 76 4.93 5.77 -15.26
N ASP A 77 3.71 5.25 -15.21
CA ASP A 77 2.61 5.67 -16.05
C ASP A 77 1.59 6.43 -15.19
N ILE A 78 1.12 7.57 -15.69
CA ILE A 78 0.27 8.50 -14.95
C ILE A 78 -0.90 8.86 -15.82
N ILE A 79 -2.11 8.62 -15.31
CA ILE A 79 -3.35 8.87 -16.03
C ILE A 79 -4.23 9.76 -15.16
N VAL A 80 -4.57 10.93 -15.69
CA VAL A 80 -5.59 11.82 -15.15
C VAL A 80 -6.82 11.69 -16.02
N LYS A 81 -7.94 11.28 -15.43
CA LYS A 81 -9.21 11.11 -16.13
C LYS A 81 -10.33 11.84 -15.42
N ASN A 82 -11.27 12.36 -16.19
CA ASN A 82 -12.50 12.90 -15.65
C ASN A 82 -13.48 11.79 -15.23
N GLU A 83 -14.61 12.16 -14.64
CA GLU A 83 -15.66 11.23 -14.21
C GLU A 83 -16.22 10.36 -15.34
N ASN A 84 -16.17 10.85 -16.59
CA ASN A 84 -16.62 10.14 -17.79
C ASN A 84 -15.54 9.18 -18.34
N GLY A 85 -14.39 9.05 -17.66
CA GLY A 85 -13.28 8.21 -18.09
C GLY A 85 -12.48 8.77 -19.27
N THR A 86 -12.74 10.02 -19.68
CA THR A 86 -11.92 10.69 -20.70
C THR A 86 -10.58 11.04 -20.10
N ILE A 87 -9.50 10.63 -20.76
CA ILE A 87 -8.12 10.94 -20.35
C ILE A 87 -7.87 12.42 -20.64
N ALA A 88 -7.53 13.17 -19.60
CA ALA A 88 -7.09 14.55 -19.67
C ALA A 88 -5.57 14.67 -19.79
N TYR A 89 -4.84 13.70 -19.23
CA TYR A 89 -3.39 13.57 -19.28
C TYR A 89 -2.99 12.10 -19.09
#